data_AF-J9FEE7-F1
#
_entry.id   AF-J9FEE7-F1
#
_cell.length_a   1.000
_cell.length_b   1.000
_cell.length_c   1.000
_cell.angle_alpha   90.00
_cell.angle_beta   90.00
_cell.angle_gamma   90.00
#
_symmetry.space_group_name_H-M   'P 1'
#
loop_
_entity.id
_entity.type
_entity.pdbx_description
1 polymer ?
#
loop_
_entity_poly.entity_id
_entity_poly.type
_entity_poly.pdbx_seq_one_letter_code
_entity_poly.pdbx_strand_id
1 'polypeptide(L)'
;MGFIPYGARSREEYAVQEEFTNHSGKGILLMALIVAKDNGSTLRAEILKEAVENGFEVQLERFRAHQPLNDRISLNYPISKMYGRAFNIQMNFNGIELKNDTLIMDNKINSSVTEITNYAPFITNMVSAKMIKLMYRAERVGDWTVKQTRQYELGIVRYFQQ
;
A
#
# COMPACT_ATOMS: atom_id res chain seq x y z
N MET A 1 -21.20 -6.60 15.07
CA MET A 1 -20.38 -7.65 15.70
C MET A 1 -21.09 -8.99 15.51
N GLY A 2 -20.59 -9.85 14.63
CA GLY A 2 -21.21 -11.16 14.34
C GLY A 2 -20.68 -12.23 15.28
N PHE A 3 -21.57 -12.93 15.97
CA PHE A 3 -21.22 -14.08 16.80
C PHE A 3 -21.11 -15.33 15.91
N ILE A 4 -19.99 -16.05 16.02
CA ILE A 4 -19.81 -17.33 15.35
C ILE A 4 -20.09 -18.44 16.38
N PRO A 5 -21.16 -19.24 16.18
CA PRO A 5 -21.58 -20.24 17.16
C PRO A 5 -20.52 -21.32 17.39
N TYR A 6 -20.62 -21.97 18.54
CA TYR A 6 -19.77 -23.10 18.91
C TYR A 6 -20.01 -24.25 17.92
N GLY A 7 -18.94 -24.88 17.42
CA GLY A 7 -19.01 -25.94 16.39
C GLY A 7 -19.15 -25.45 14.94
N ALA A 8 -19.09 -24.15 14.69
CA ALA A 8 -19.03 -23.65 13.32
C ALA A 8 -17.69 -24.01 12.68
N ARG A 9 -17.73 -24.63 11.48
CA ARG A 9 -16.56 -25.01 10.67
C ARG A 9 -15.55 -23.87 10.49
N SER A 10 -16.01 -22.62 10.40
CA SER A 10 -15.15 -21.45 10.29
C SER A 10 -14.22 -21.26 11.51
N ARG A 11 -14.60 -21.72 12.70
CA ARG A 11 -13.72 -21.68 13.89
C ARG A 11 -12.63 -22.74 13.81
N GLU A 12 -12.97 -23.93 13.34
CA GLU A 12 -12.01 -25.02 13.13
C GLU A 12 -11.00 -24.64 12.05
N GLU A 13 -11.47 -24.13 10.90
CA GLU A 13 -10.61 -23.66 9.82
C GLU A 13 -9.73 -22.48 10.25
N TYR A 14 -10.27 -21.54 11.05
CA TYR A 14 -9.47 -20.45 11.62
C TYR A 14 -8.39 -20.96 12.57
N ALA A 15 -8.71 -21.92 13.45
CA ALA A 15 -7.75 -22.51 14.36
C ALA A 15 -6.64 -23.24 13.61
N VAL A 16 -6.98 -24.02 12.59
CA VAL A 16 -6.02 -24.72 11.72
C VAL A 16 -5.14 -23.70 10.99
N GLN A 17 -5.72 -22.66 10.40
CA GLN A 17 -4.96 -21.61 9.74
C GLN A 17 -4.03 -20.87 10.70
N GLU A 18 -4.49 -20.59 11.93
CA GLU A 18 -3.69 -19.95 12.97
C GLU A 18 -2.53 -20.85 13.39
N GLU A 19 -2.75 -22.15 13.55
CA GLU A 19 -1.72 -23.14 13.88
C GLU A 19 -0.66 -23.27 12.77
N PHE A 20 -1.08 -23.36 11.50
CA PHE A 20 -0.15 -23.36 10.37
C PHE A 20 0.65 -22.05 10.26
N THR A 21 0.00 -20.91 10.51
CA THR A 21 0.64 -19.59 10.38
C THR A 21 1.56 -19.29 11.56
N ASN A 22 1.25 -19.79 12.76
CA ASN A 22 1.96 -19.52 14.00
C ASN A 22 2.78 -20.72 14.48
N HIS A 23 3.25 -21.59 13.58
CA HIS A 23 4.06 -22.76 13.95
C HIS A 23 5.34 -22.38 14.73
N SER A 24 5.89 -21.18 14.49
CA SER A 24 7.02 -20.59 15.23
C SER A 24 6.59 -19.58 16.32
N GLY A 25 5.30 -19.54 16.65
CA GLY A 25 4.66 -18.58 17.56
C GLY A 25 3.91 -17.46 16.82
N LYS A 26 3.09 -16.70 17.57
CA LYS A 26 2.30 -15.59 17.01
C LYS A 26 3.23 -14.52 16.41
N GLY A 27 3.18 -14.38 15.09
CA GLY A 27 3.90 -13.34 14.35
C GLY A 27 3.32 -11.95 14.58
N ILE A 28 4.01 -10.94 14.09
CA ILE A 28 3.56 -9.54 14.15
C ILE A 28 2.63 -9.28 12.97
N LEU A 29 1.43 -8.77 13.24
CA LEU A 29 0.51 -8.27 12.21
C LEU A 29 0.23 -6.79 12.46
N LEU A 30 0.67 -5.95 11.52
CA LEU A 30 0.40 -4.53 11.53
C LEU A 30 -0.44 -4.18 10.31
N MET A 31 -1.51 -3.43 10.55
CA MET A 31 -2.36 -2.87 9.50
C MET A 31 -2.40 -1.36 9.68
N ALA A 32 -1.91 -0.64 8.68
CA ALA A 32 -2.05 0.80 8.59
C ALA A 32 -3.05 1.14 7.48
N LEU A 33 -3.96 2.06 7.80
CA LEU A 33 -4.95 2.58 6.86
C LEU A 33 -4.64 4.05 6.60
N ILE A 34 -4.38 4.38 5.34
CA ILE A 34 -4.06 5.73 4.91
C ILE A 34 -5.24 6.25 4.11
N VAL A 35 -5.81 7.35 4.59
CA VAL A 35 -6.96 8.05 4.00
C VAL A 35 -6.60 9.52 3.91
N ALA A 36 -7.00 10.18 2.83
CA ALA A 36 -6.78 11.62 2.68
C ALA A 36 -7.69 12.41 3.64
N LYS A 37 -7.14 13.42 4.32
CA LYS A 37 -7.87 14.26 5.30
C LYS A 37 -9.07 14.99 4.69
N ASP A 38 -9.00 15.31 3.41
CA ASP A 38 -9.99 16.07 2.64
C ASP A 38 -10.94 15.16 1.83
N ASN A 39 -10.98 13.85 2.12
CA ASN A 39 -11.74 12.85 1.35
C ASN A 39 -11.36 12.80 -0.15
N GLY A 40 -10.22 13.39 -0.52
CA GLY A 40 -9.66 13.38 -1.85
C GLY A 40 -8.77 12.16 -2.12
N SER A 41 -7.93 12.24 -3.15
CA SER A 41 -7.05 11.12 -3.47
C SER A 41 -5.85 11.00 -2.51
N THR A 42 -5.49 9.78 -2.16
CA THR A 42 -4.26 9.44 -1.44
C THR A 42 -3.03 9.35 -2.35
N LEU A 43 -3.18 9.45 -3.68
CA LEU A 43 -2.08 9.37 -4.65
C LEU A 43 -1.31 10.68 -4.86
N ARG A 44 -1.52 11.69 -4.01
CA ARG A 44 -0.78 12.95 -4.07
C ARG A 44 0.64 12.77 -3.56
N ALA A 45 1.58 13.47 -4.18
CA ALA A 45 2.99 13.39 -3.82
C ALA A 45 3.26 13.68 -2.34
N GLU A 46 2.50 14.59 -1.72
CA GLU A 46 2.62 14.91 -0.30
C GLU A 46 2.28 13.72 0.61
N ILE A 47 1.18 13.03 0.32
CA ILE A 47 0.72 11.86 1.10
C ILE A 47 1.59 10.64 0.81
N LEU A 48 1.96 10.45 -0.46
CA LEU A 48 2.82 9.33 -0.88
C LEU A 48 4.26 9.50 -0.42
N LYS A 49 4.77 10.73 -0.27
CA LYS A 49 6.09 10.99 0.32
C LYS A 49 6.17 10.43 1.74
N GLU A 50 5.15 10.69 2.55
CA GLU A 50 5.09 10.17 3.93
C GLU A 50 4.89 8.64 3.97
N ALA A 51 4.24 8.06 2.96
CA ALA A 51 3.80 6.66 2.99
C ALA A 51 4.67 5.66 2.21
N VAL A 52 5.32 6.09 1.13
CA VAL A 52 5.96 5.23 0.11
C VAL A 52 7.25 5.87 -0.38
N GLU A 53 8.12 6.20 0.57
CA GLU A 53 9.32 7.05 0.41
C GLU A 53 10.29 6.59 -0.70
N ASN A 54 10.35 5.31 -1.08
CA ASN A 54 11.44 4.82 -1.94
C ASN A 54 11.09 4.57 -3.43
N GLY A 55 9.90 4.06 -3.75
CA GLY A 55 9.59 3.60 -5.12
C GLY A 55 9.03 4.70 -6.02
N PHE A 56 8.12 5.50 -5.48
CA PHE A 56 7.48 6.59 -6.18
C PHE A 56 8.44 7.76 -6.39
N GLU A 57 9.25 8.09 -5.38
CA GLU A 57 10.25 9.16 -5.47
C GLU A 57 11.29 8.90 -6.55
N VAL A 58 11.83 7.67 -6.63
CA VAL A 58 12.81 7.31 -7.68
C VAL A 58 12.24 7.48 -9.09
N GLN A 59 10.97 7.15 -9.31
CA GLN A 59 10.32 7.35 -10.61
C GLN A 59 10.00 8.82 -10.87
N LEU A 60 9.58 9.55 -9.83
CA LEU A 60 9.30 10.98 -9.92
C LEU A 60 10.56 11.79 -10.24
N GLU A 61 11.70 11.47 -9.63
CA GLU A 61 12.98 12.10 -9.91
C GLU A 61 13.43 11.85 -11.35
N ARG A 62 13.33 10.60 -11.83
CA ARG A 62 13.65 10.25 -13.22
C ARG A 62 12.75 10.98 -14.20
N PHE A 63 11.46 11.05 -13.91
CA PHE A 63 10.49 11.79 -14.72
C PHE A 63 10.85 13.28 -14.78
N ARG A 64 11.16 13.91 -13.63
CA ARG A 64 11.63 15.31 -13.56
C ARG A 64 12.95 15.52 -14.32
N ALA A 65 13.83 14.53 -14.29
CA ALA A 65 15.10 14.53 -15.03
C ALA A 65 14.94 14.21 -16.52
N HIS A 66 13.71 14.10 -17.05
CA HIS A 66 13.42 13.72 -18.44
C HIS A 66 14.04 12.36 -18.85
N GLN A 67 14.29 11.50 -17.88
CA GLN A 67 14.76 10.13 -18.10
C GLN A 67 13.57 9.19 -18.27
N PRO A 68 13.72 8.12 -19.08
CA PRO A 68 12.69 7.08 -19.14
C PRO A 68 12.50 6.44 -17.75
N LEU A 69 11.26 6.06 -17.47
CA LEU A 69 10.91 5.33 -16.25
C LEU A 69 11.66 3.99 -16.22
N ASN A 70 11.95 3.52 -15.00
CA ASN A 70 12.69 2.27 -14.82
C ASN A 70 11.79 1.04 -15.05
N ASP A 71 12.12 0.17 -16.00
CA ASP A 71 11.38 -1.08 -16.28
C ASP A 71 11.31 -2.05 -15.10
N ARG A 72 12.25 -1.95 -14.15
CA ARG A 72 12.26 -2.77 -12.92
C ARG A 72 11.23 -2.29 -11.90
N ILE A 73 10.67 -1.09 -12.07
CA ILE A 73 9.72 -0.45 -11.16
C ILE A 73 8.49 -0.01 -11.98
N SER A 74 7.37 -0.74 -11.88
CA SER A 74 6.09 -0.35 -12.49
C SER A 74 5.04 -0.26 -11.38
N LEU A 75 4.44 0.91 -11.19
CA LEU A 75 3.46 1.16 -10.12
C LEU A 75 2.01 1.04 -10.60
N ASN A 76 1.78 0.17 -11.58
CA ASN A 76 0.46 -0.04 -12.16
C ASN A 76 -0.43 -0.92 -11.26
N TYR A 77 -1.72 -0.65 -11.31
CA TYR A 77 -2.76 -1.48 -10.73
C TYR A 77 -3.35 -2.41 -11.80
N PRO A 78 -3.73 -3.67 -11.48
CA PRO A 78 -3.66 -4.32 -10.16
C PRO A 78 -2.32 -4.99 -9.85
N ILE A 79 -1.44 -5.11 -10.85
CA ILE A 79 -0.13 -5.77 -10.71
C ILE A 79 0.97 -4.73 -10.86
N SER A 80 1.73 -4.56 -9.79
CA SER A 80 2.92 -3.70 -9.76
C SER A 80 4.19 -4.54 -9.82
N LYS A 81 5.27 -3.94 -10.32
CA LYS A 81 6.60 -4.54 -10.40
C LYS A 81 7.57 -3.72 -9.56
N MET A 82 8.34 -4.37 -8.68
CA MET A 82 9.44 -3.74 -7.93
C MET A 82 10.65 -4.66 -8.03
N TYR A 83 11.82 -4.09 -8.34
CA TYR A 83 13.07 -4.84 -8.56
C TYR A 83 12.90 -6.02 -9.56
N GLY A 84 12.08 -5.84 -10.59
CA GLY A 84 11.81 -6.87 -11.60
C GLY A 84 10.79 -7.93 -11.18
N ARG A 85 10.32 -7.95 -9.93
CA ARG A 85 9.32 -8.91 -9.43
C ARG A 85 7.92 -8.30 -9.47
N ALA A 86 6.99 -9.02 -10.09
CA ALA A 86 5.58 -8.62 -10.13
C ALA A 86 4.85 -9.13 -8.87
N PHE A 87 4.00 -8.28 -8.30
CA PHE A 87 3.15 -8.62 -7.16
C PHE A 87 1.79 -7.93 -7.28
N ASN A 88 0.77 -8.58 -6.71
CA ASN A 88 -0.60 -8.08 -6.73
C ASN A 88 -0.80 -7.04 -5.61
N ILE A 89 -1.18 -5.82 -5.99
CA ILE A 89 -1.47 -4.72 -5.05
C ILE A 89 -2.97 -4.49 -4.84
N GLN A 90 -3.85 -5.31 -5.44
CA GLN A 90 -5.30 -5.17 -5.35
C GLN A 90 -5.81 -5.11 -3.92
N MET A 91 -5.24 -5.92 -3.03
CA MET A 91 -5.66 -5.96 -1.62
C MET A 91 -5.31 -4.68 -0.86
N ASN A 92 -4.33 -3.92 -1.36
CA ASN A 92 -3.80 -2.72 -0.72
C ASN A 92 -4.56 -1.45 -1.11
N PHE A 93 -5.17 -1.36 -2.29
CA PHE A 93 -5.81 -0.13 -2.76
C PHE A 93 -7.34 -0.28 -2.85
N ASN A 94 -8.08 0.73 -2.39
CA ASN A 94 -9.55 0.73 -2.40
C ASN A 94 -10.09 2.05 -2.96
N GLY A 95 -11.23 1.97 -3.67
CA GLY A 95 -11.87 3.12 -4.33
C GLY A 95 -10.97 3.73 -5.41
N ILE A 96 -10.54 2.90 -6.36
CA ILE A 96 -9.60 3.28 -7.41
C ILE A 96 -10.35 3.77 -8.62
N GLU A 97 -9.88 4.86 -9.20
CA GLU A 97 -10.30 5.34 -10.52
C GLU A 97 -9.11 5.20 -11.47
N LEU A 98 -9.30 4.48 -12.56
CA LEU A 98 -8.28 4.25 -13.57
C LEU A 98 -8.30 5.36 -14.62
N LYS A 99 -7.16 5.56 -15.27
CA LYS A 99 -7.06 6.49 -16.40
C LYS A 99 -7.91 5.97 -17.55
N ASN A 100 -8.69 6.85 -18.16
CA ASN A 100 -9.35 6.54 -19.43
C ASN A 100 -8.31 6.63 -20.55
N ASP A 101 -8.22 5.59 -21.38
CA ASP A 101 -7.27 5.48 -22.50
C ASP A 101 -7.41 6.61 -23.55
N THR A 102 -8.50 7.37 -23.52
CA THR A 102 -8.74 8.51 -24.40
C THR A 102 -7.90 9.75 -24.06
N LEU A 103 -7.21 9.77 -22.91
CA LEU A 103 -6.30 10.85 -22.50
C LEU A 103 -4.82 10.56 -22.83
N ILE A 104 -4.56 9.61 -23.72
CA ILE A 104 -3.26 9.46 -24.38
C ILE A 104 -3.28 10.35 -25.64
N MET A 105 -3.45 11.66 -25.46
CA MET A 105 -2.97 12.63 -26.45
C MET A 105 -1.59 13.06 -26.00
N ASP A 106 -0.59 12.35 -26.54
CA ASP A 106 0.83 12.69 -26.62
C ASP A 106 1.55 13.12 -25.34
N ASN A 107 2.83 12.78 -25.25
CA ASN A 107 3.78 13.32 -24.29
C ASN A 107 4.06 14.83 -24.54
N LYS A 108 3.02 15.63 -24.74
CA LYS A 108 3.11 17.08 -24.92
C LYS A 108 2.22 17.73 -23.86
N ILE A 109 2.89 18.28 -22.86
CA ILE A 109 2.31 19.11 -21.81
C ILE A 109 1.47 20.21 -22.48
N ASN A 110 0.14 20.11 -22.38
CA ASN A 110 -0.73 21.27 -22.59
C ASN A 110 -0.55 22.15 -21.35
N SER A 111 0.27 23.20 -21.50
CA SER A 111 0.66 24.17 -20.47
C SER A 111 -0.51 25.05 -19.97
N SER A 112 -1.59 24.44 -19.48
CA SER A 112 -2.73 25.17 -18.90
C SER A 112 -3.39 24.39 -17.76
N VAL A 113 -2.60 23.81 -16.86
CA VAL A 113 -3.08 23.37 -15.54
C VAL A 113 -2.20 24.02 -14.49
N THR A 114 -2.71 25.10 -13.93
CA THR A 114 -2.18 25.80 -12.76
C THR A 114 -2.05 24.83 -11.58
N GLU A 115 -0.81 24.60 -11.17
CA GLU A 115 -0.36 24.38 -9.78
C GLU A 115 -1.28 23.59 -8.82
N ILE A 116 -1.51 22.31 -9.11
CA ILE A 116 -1.34 21.21 -8.12
C ILE A 116 -0.81 20.04 -8.94
N THR A 117 0.52 19.89 -9.01
CA THR A 117 1.15 18.91 -9.91
C THR A 117 0.93 17.48 -9.40
N ASN A 118 -0.23 16.90 -9.72
CA ASN A 118 -0.47 15.48 -9.52
C ASN A 118 0.37 14.71 -10.54
N TYR A 119 1.51 14.17 -10.10
CA TYR A 119 2.43 13.38 -10.93
C TYR A 119 2.01 11.92 -11.09
N ALA A 120 1.05 11.43 -10.29
CA ALA A 120 0.55 10.07 -10.36
C ALA A 120 0.15 9.59 -11.77
N PRO A 121 -0.60 10.36 -12.60
CA PRO A 121 -1.05 9.90 -13.92
C PRO A 121 0.07 9.66 -14.95
N PHE A 122 1.31 10.06 -14.66
CA PHE A 122 2.48 9.79 -15.49
C PHE A 122 3.27 8.56 -15.04
N ILE A 123 3.08 8.12 -13.79
CA ILE A 123 3.86 7.05 -13.15
C ILE A 123 3.01 5.78 -12.96
N THR A 124 1.70 5.93 -12.83
CA THR A 124 0.73 4.84 -12.63
C THR A 124 -0.48 5.01 -13.55
N ASN A 125 -1.16 3.91 -13.84
CA ASN A 125 -2.46 3.89 -14.53
C ASN A 125 -3.64 4.28 -13.62
N MET A 126 -3.40 4.58 -12.34
CA MET A 126 -4.41 5.09 -11.41
C MET A 126 -4.47 6.62 -11.44
N VAL A 127 -5.67 7.17 -11.59
CA VAL A 127 -5.97 8.61 -11.46
C VAL A 127 -6.15 8.96 -9.98
N SER A 128 -6.89 8.12 -9.27
CA SER A 128 -7.15 8.31 -7.86
C SER A 128 -7.24 6.96 -7.13
N ALA A 129 -6.84 6.97 -5.86
CA ALA A 129 -7.23 5.98 -4.87
C ALA A 129 -7.77 6.71 -3.65
N LYS A 130 -8.84 6.20 -3.05
CA LYS A 130 -9.44 6.76 -1.83
C LYS A 130 -8.73 6.30 -0.56
N MET A 131 -8.21 5.08 -0.58
CA MET A 131 -7.65 4.45 0.61
C MET A 131 -6.55 3.45 0.28
N ILE A 132 -5.44 3.54 1.01
CA ILE A 132 -4.31 2.62 0.94
C ILE A 132 -4.26 1.82 2.24
N LYS A 133 -4.10 0.52 2.13
CA LYS A 133 -4.04 -0.45 3.21
C LYS A 133 -2.68 -1.11 3.16
N LEU A 134 -1.83 -0.81 4.13
CA LEU A 134 -0.53 -1.43 4.29
C LEU A 134 -0.66 -2.54 5.32
N MET A 135 -0.39 -3.77 4.88
CA MET A 135 -0.37 -4.94 5.75
C MET A 135 1.06 -5.43 5.84
N TYR A 136 1.64 -5.32 7.03
CA TYR A 136 2.91 -5.92 7.35
C TYR A 136 2.67 -7.15 8.21
N ARG A 137 3.08 -8.31 7.70
CA ARG A 137 3.09 -9.57 8.44
C ARG A 137 4.53 -10.02 8.53
N ALA A 138 5.03 -10.17 9.75
CA ALA A 138 6.33 -10.77 10.02
C ALA A 138 6.17 -12.03 10.85
N GLU A 139 6.95 -13.05 10.51
CA GLU A 139 7.14 -14.21 11.36
C GLU A 139 7.89 -13.80 12.63
N ARG A 140 7.70 -14.57 13.70
CA ARG A 140 8.42 -14.35 14.94
C ARG A 140 9.88 -14.73 14.73
N VAL A 141 10.77 -13.74 14.77
CA VAL A 141 12.22 -13.95 14.71
C VAL A 141 12.77 -14.00 16.15
N GLY A 142 13.20 -15.19 16.59
CA GLY A 142 13.82 -15.41 17.89
C GLY A 142 12.87 -15.54 19.09
N ASP A 143 13.42 -15.47 20.31
CA ASP A 143 12.72 -15.79 21.56
C ASP A 143 11.84 -14.66 22.12
N TRP A 144 11.33 -13.76 21.26
CA TRP A 144 10.54 -12.61 21.69
C TRP A 144 9.26 -13.03 22.40
N THR A 145 9.15 -12.79 23.70
CA THR A 145 7.94 -13.15 24.46
C THR A 145 6.69 -12.49 23.87
N VAL A 146 5.52 -13.07 24.12
CA VAL A 146 4.22 -12.51 23.68
C VAL A 146 4.04 -11.07 24.20
N LYS A 147 4.55 -10.77 25.40
CA LYS A 147 4.53 -9.43 25.98
C LYS A 147 5.39 -8.44 25.18
N GLN A 148 6.60 -8.83 24.77
CA GLN A 148 7.48 -7.97 23.96
C GLN A 148 6.90 -7.73 22.57
N THR A 149 6.37 -8.78 21.93
CA THR A 149 5.68 -8.67 20.63
C THR A 149 4.52 -7.67 20.72
N ARG A 150 3.68 -7.79 21.76
CA ARG A 150 2.57 -6.86 22.00
C ARG A 150 3.03 -5.43 22.30
N GLN A 151 4.11 -5.26 23.06
CA GLN A 151 4.67 -3.93 23.35
C GLN A 151 5.20 -3.26 22.07
N TYR A 152 5.84 -4.03 21.19
CA TYR A 152 6.27 -3.55 19.88
C TYR A 152 5.07 -3.12 19.02
N GLU A 153 4.03 -3.96 18.91
CA GLU A 153 2.79 -3.62 18.20
C GLU A 153 2.14 -2.34 18.75
N LEU A 154 2.03 -2.22 20.07
CA LEU A 154 1.47 -1.03 20.73
C LEU A 154 2.36 0.21 20.57
N GLY A 155 3.69 0.04 20.51
CA GLY A 155 4.63 1.12 20.28
C GLY A 155 4.41 1.79 18.93
N ILE A 156 4.14 0.99 17.89
CA ILE A 156 3.84 1.49 16.55
C ILE A 156 2.50 2.23 16.52
N VAL A 157 1.47 1.68 17.17
CA VAL A 157 0.16 2.36 17.28
C VAL A 157 0.32 3.73 17.96
N ARG A 158 1.09 3.81 19.04
CA ARG A 158 1.37 5.07 19.75
C ARG A 158 2.10 6.07 18.87
N TYR A 159 3.06 5.63 18.07
CA TYR A 159 3.79 6.50 17.14
C TYR A 159 2.86 7.18 16.14
N PHE A 160 1.88 6.45 15.60
CA PHE A 160 0.91 7.00 14.62
C PHE A 160 -0.28 7.74 15.26
N GLN A 161 -0.46 7.68 16.58
CA GLN A 161 -1.55 8.34 17.31
C GLN A 161 -1.15 9.66 17.97
N GLN A 162 0.15 10.00 17.99
CA GLN A 162 0.64 11.31 18.41
C GLN A 162 0.41 12.35 17.32
#